data_AF-A0A538LG73-F1
#
_entry.id   AF-A0A538LG73-F1
#
_cell.length_a   1.000
_cell.length_b   1.000
_cell.length_c   1.000
_cell.angle_alpha   90.00
_cell.angle_beta   90.00
_cell.angle_gamma   90.00
#
_symmetry.space_group_name_H-M   'P 1'
#
loop_
_entity.id
_entity.type
_entity.pdbx_description
1 polymer ?
#
loop_
_entity_poly.entity_id
_entity_poly.type
_entity_poly.pdbx_seq_one_letter_code
_entity_poly.pdbx_strand_id
1 'polypeptide(L)'
;MHRSLVERRLIEVNSRLKRVRGELAVVDEQLAALADAADEARIRYLVSETPLADRELREARRHADAMARSRVAVMESIAELERAQDELLDRLVTEPQ
;
A
#
# COMPACT_ATOMS: atom_id res chain seq x y z
N MET A 1 -16.89 31.11 -7.08
CA MET A 1 -15.46 30.85 -6.84
C MET A 1 -15.21 29.67 -5.90
N HIS A 2 -16.08 29.40 -4.92
CA HIS A 2 -15.92 28.29 -3.97
C HIS A 2 -16.02 26.92 -4.65
N ARG A 3 -17.07 26.69 -5.44
CA ARG A 3 -17.27 25.46 -6.23
C ARG A 3 -16.10 25.08 -7.14
N SER A 4 -15.57 26.02 -7.94
CA SER A 4 -14.45 25.75 -8.85
C SER A 4 -13.12 25.47 -8.14
N LEU A 5 -12.99 25.86 -6.87
CA LEU A 5 -11.87 25.46 -6.03
C LEU A 5 -12.06 24.02 -5.53
N VAL A 6 -13.27 23.66 -5.09
CA VAL A 6 -13.61 22.29 -4.66
C VAL A 6 -13.44 21.29 -5.80
N GLU A 7 -13.92 21.61 -7.00
CA GLU A 7 -13.75 20.77 -8.20
C GLU A 7 -12.26 20.57 -8.56
N ARG A 8 -11.44 21.62 -8.50
CA ARG A 8 -9.99 21.50 -8.73
C ARG A 8 -9.33 20.60 -7.69
N ARG A 9 -9.71 20.73 -6.43
CA ARG A 9 -9.18 19.87 -5.36
C ARG A 9 -9.61 18.41 -5.54
N LEU A 10 -10.84 18.17 -5.99
CA LEU A 10 -11.33 16.83 -6.29
C LEU A 10 -10.52 16.16 -7.41
N ILE A 11 -10.17 16.91 -8.47
CA ILE A 11 -9.30 16.42 -9.56
C ILE A 11 -7.91 16.04 -9.03
N GLU A 12 -7.34 16.87 -8.13
CA GLU A 12 -6.04 16.61 -7.52
C GLU A 12 -6.07 15.34 -6.65
N VAL A 13 -7.08 15.21 -5.77
CA VAL A 13 -7.27 14.04 -4.90
C VAL A 13 -7.46 12.78 -5.74
N ASN A 14 -8.29 12.84 -6.78
CA ASN A 14 -8.51 11.71 -7.68
C ASN A 14 -7.22 11.29 -8.42
N SER A 15 -6.46 12.27 -8.91
CA SER A 15 -5.17 12.02 -9.56
C SER A 15 -4.18 11.36 -8.60
N ARG A 16 -4.19 11.76 -7.33
CA ARG A 16 -3.36 11.14 -6.29
C ARG A 16 -3.84 9.72 -5.94
N LEU A 17 -5.15 9.50 -5.80
CA LEU A 17 -5.72 8.16 -5.59
C LEU A 17 -5.31 7.20 -6.69
N LYS A 18 -5.41 7.61 -7.96
CA LYS A 18 -5.02 6.77 -9.10
C LYS A 18 -3.55 6.35 -9.01
N ARG A 19 -2.66 7.26 -8.63
CA ARG A 19 -1.23 6.97 -8.47
C ARG A 19 -0.97 6.00 -7.32
N VAL A 20 -1.50 6.29 -6.13
CA VAL A 20 -1.26 5.47 -4.93
C VAL A 20 -1.89 4.08 -5.05
N ARG A 21 -3.03 3.93 -5.75
CA ARG A 21 -3.57 2.60 -6.11
C ARG A 21 -2.66 1.83 -7.07
N GLY A 22 -1.99 2.52 -7.99
CA GLY A 22 -0.95 1.91 -8.83
C GLY A 22 0.27 1.48 -8.02
N GLU A 23 0.71 2.31 -7.08
CA GLU A 23 1.79 1.96 -6.13
C GLU A 23 1.41 0.75 -5.27
N LEU A 24 0.15 0.66 -4.81
CA LEU A 24 -0.34 -0.50 -4.06
C LEU A 24 -0.23 -1.79 -4.88
N ALA A 25 -0.58 -1.76 -6.16
CA ALA A 25 -0.45 -2.95 -7.02
C ALA A 25 0.99 -3.44 -7.13
N VAL A 26 1.95 -2.52 -7.24
CA VAL A 26 3.39 -2.85 -7.25
C VAL A 26 3.84 -3.41 -5.90
N VAL A 27 3.41 -2.79 -4.79
CA VAL A 27 3.74 -3.25 -3.44
C VAL A 27 3.14 -4.64 -3.15
N ASP A 28 1.93 -4.91 -3.65
CA ASP A 28 1.28 -6.22 -3.54
C ASP A 28 2.08 -7.30 -4.28
N GLU A 29 2.55 -7.00 -5.51
CA GLU A 29 3.40 -7.91 -6.28
C GLU A 29 4.74 -8.18 -5.55
N GLN A 30 5.39 -7.12 -5.05
CA GLN A 30 6.64 -7.25 -4.32
C GLN A 30 6.47 -8.03 -3.02
N LEU A 31 5.36 -7.82 -2.30
CA LEU A 31 5.06 -8.57 -1.08
C LEU A 31 4.87 -10.05 -1.39
N ALA A 32 4.14 -10.40 -2.45
CA ALA A 32 3.95 -11.79 -2.86
C ALA A 32 5.29 -12.47 -3.16
N ALA A 33 6.15 -11.83 -3.95
CA ALA A 33 7.47 -12.38 -4.27
C ALA A 33 8.37 -12.56 -3.03
N LEU A 34 8.33 -11.62 -2.08
CA LEU A 34 9.10 -11.73 -0.84
C LEU A 34 8.54 -12.80 0.12
N ALA A 35 7.22 -12.97 0.15
CA ALA A 35 6.58 -14.04 0.92
C ALA A 35 6.97 -15.41 0.36
N ASP A 36 6.92 -15.59 -0.95
CA ASP A 36 7.35 -16.82 -1.62
C ASP A 36 8.83 -17.14 -1.32
N ALA A 37 9.71 -16.13 -1.38
CA ALA A 37 11.12 -16.29 -1.04
C ALA A 37 11.34 -16.67 0.43
N ALA A 38 10.54 -16.12 1.35
CA ALA A 38 10.60 -16.47 2.77
C ALA A 38 10.12 -17.91 3.02
N ASP A 39 9.10 -18.37 2.29
CA ASP A 39 8.63 -19.75 2.36
C ASP A 39 9.65 -20.75 1.77
N GLU A 40 10.30 -20.40 0.67
CA GLU A 40 11.37 -21.23 0.11
C GLU A 40 12.56 -21.34 1.09
N ALA A 41 12.97 -20.23 1.71
CA ALA A 41 14.01 -20.23 2.73
C ALA A 41 13.60 -21.07 3.95
N ARG A 42 12.30 -21.07 4.31
CA ARG A 42 11.76 -21.90 5.39
C ARG A 42 11.90 -23.38 5.07
N ILE A 43 11.59 -23.79 3.84
CA ILE A 43 11.78 -25.17 3.38
C ILE A 43 13.27 -25.55 3.45
N ARG A 44 14.18 -24.72 2.93
CA ARG A 44 15.63 -24.97 2.99
C ARG A 44 16.16 -25.12 4.42
N TYR A 45 15.68 -24.28 5.34
CA TYR A 45 16.02 -24.40 6.74
C TYR A 45 15.51 -25.71 7.35
N LEU A 46 14.25 -26.09 7.11
CA LEU A 46 13.70 -27.35 7.62
C LEU A 46 14.42 -28.60 7.09
N VAL A 47 14.96 -28.53 5.87
CA VAL A 47 15.70 -29.65 5.27
C VAL A 47 17.13 -29.75 5.81
N SER A 48 17.79 -28.62 6.04
CA SER A 48 19.23 -28.59 6.35
C SER A 48 19.56 -28.32 7.82
N GLU A 49 18.68 -27.63 8.53
CA GLU A 49 18.82 -27.19 9.93
C GLU A 49 20.16 -26.49 10.25
N THR A 50 20.76 -25.87 9.23
CA THR A 50 22.06 -25.21 9.38
C THR A 50 21.92 -23.77 9.91
N PRO A 51 22.92 -23.24 10.63
CA PRO A 51 22.94 -21.83 11.05
C PRO A 51 22.87 -20.84 9.88
N LEU A 52 23.40 -21.22 8.71
CA LEU A 52 23.33 -20.41 7.49
C LEU A 52 21.89 -20.31 6.99
N ALA A 53 21.19 -21.44 6.84
CA ALA A 53 19.81 -21.47 6.38
C ALA A 53 18.85 -20.74 7.36
N ASP A 54 19.11 -20.85 8.66
CA ASP A 54 18.38 -20.11 9.70
C ASP A 54 18.57 -18.58 9.55
N ARG A 55 19.80 -18.13 9.25
CA ARG A 55 20.07 -16.71 8.97
C ARG A 55 19.34 -16.23 7.72
N GLU A 56 19.40 -16.98 6.63
CA GLU A 56 18.72 -16.64 5.37
C GLU A 56 17.20 -16.57 5.55
N LEU A 57 16.60 -17.52 6.28
CA LEU A 57 15.18 -17.48 6.64
C LEU A 57 14.83 -16.21 7.41
N ARG A 58 15.62 -15.85 8.43
CA ARG A 58 15.39 -14.61 9.19
C ARG A 58 15.50 -13.36 8.31
N GLU A 59 16.45 -13.33 7.38
CA GLU A 59 16.61 -12.21 6.45
C GLU A 59 15.39 -12.10 5.51
N ALA A 60 14.99 -13.19 4.87
CA ALA A 60 13.83 -13.22 3.98
C ALA A 60 12.54 -12.81 4.71
N ARG A 61 12.31 -13.32 5.92
CA ARG A 61 11.15 -12.94 6.75
C ARG A 61 11.15 -11.45 7.09
N ARG A 62 12.30 -10.89 7.48
CA ARG A 62 12.40 -9.45 7.75
C ARG A 62 12.05 -8.60 6.54
N HIS A 63 12.43 -9.02 5.34
CA HIS A 63 12.08 -8.33 4.10
C HIS A 63 10.58 -8.39 3.81
N ALA A 64 9.97 -9.58 3.92
CA ALA A 64 8.52 -9.74 3.78
C ALA A 64 7.74 -8.90 4.80
N ASP A 65 8.15 -8.92 6.07
CA ASP A 65 7.52 -8.14 7.14
C ASP A 65 7.64 -6.63 6.89
N ALA A 66 8.79 -6.17 6.39
CA ALA A 66 8.99 -4.77 6.04
C ALA A 66 8.08 -4.34 4.88
N MET A 67 7.93 -5.19 3.85
CA MET A 67 7.04 -4.93 2.73
C MET A 67 5.57 -4.95 3.15
N ALA A 68 5.18 -5.85 4.05
CA ALA A 68 3.83 -5.89 4.62
C ALA A 68 3.48 -4.58 5.36
N ARG A 69 4.42 -4.01 6.12
CA ARG A 69 4.25 -2.68 6.75
C ARG A 69 4.13 -1.57 5.72
N SER A 70 4.93 -1.60 4.65
CA SER A 70 4.83 -0.65 3.54
C SER A 70 3.44 -0.69 2.89
N ARG A 71 2.93 -1.90 2.62
CA ARG A 71 1.58 -2.12 2.09
C ARG A 71 0.50 -1.48 2.96
N VAL A 72 0.58 -1.68 4.27
CA VAL A 72 -0.37 -1.07 5.22
C VAL A 72 -0.34 0.46 5.11
N ALA A 73 0.85 1.07 5.09
CA ALA A 73 0.97 2.53 4.98
C ALA A 73 0.38 3.09 3.66
N VAL A 74 0.53 2.35 2.56
CA VAL A 74 -0.09 2.70 1.27
C VAL A 74 -1.62 2.61 1.35
N MET A 75 -2.16 1.56 1.97
CA MET A 75 -3.60 1.40 2.17
C MET A 75 -4.19 2.51 3.05
N GLU A 76 -3.50 2.88 4.13
CA GLU A 76 -3.90 4.00 5.00
C GLU A 76 -3.94 5.31 4.22
N SER A 77 -2.94 5.57 3.37
CA SER A 77 -2.90 6.74 2.49
C SER A 77 -4.08 6.77 1.50
N ILE A 78 -4.49 5.61 0.97
CA ILE A 78 -5.67 5.50 0.10
C ILE A 78 -6.94 5.85 0.89
N ALA A 79 -7.11 5.27 2.07
CA ALA A 79 -8.29 5.51 2.91
C ALA A 79 -8.40 6.99 3.36
N GLU A 80 -7.28 7.67 3.61
CA GLU A 80 -7.25 9.11 3.86
C GLU A 80 -7.71 9.93 2.66
N LEU A 81 -7.24 9.57 1.46
CA LEU A 81 -7.60 10.28 0.24
C LEU A 81 -9.06 10.03 -0.17
N GLU A 82 -9.59 8.82 0.06
CA GLU A 82 -11.01 8.49 -0.15
C GLU A 82 -11.89 9.33 0.78
N ARG A 83 -11.56 9.40 2.08
CA ARG A 83 -12.27 10.29 3.02
C ARG A 83 -12.23 11.75 2.59
N ALA A 84 -11.07 12.24 2.17
CA ALA A 84 -10.95 13.60 1.65
C ALA A 84 -11.77 13.83 0.38
N GLN A 85 -11.89 12.80 -0.48
CA GLN A 85 -12.73 12.86 -1.67
C GLN A 85 -14.22 12.98 -1.29
N ASP A 86 -14.68 12.14 -0.36
CA ASP A 86 -16.06 12.14 0.12
C ASP A 86 -16.44 13.49 0.74
N GLU A 87 -15.57 14.05 1.60
CA GLU A 87 -15.78 15.38 2.18
C GLU A 87 -15.90 16.50 1.13
N LEU A 88 -15.14 16.40 0.03
CA LEU A 88 -15.21 17.37 -1.06
C LEU A 88 -16.48 17.19 -1.91
N LEU A 89 -16.92 15.95 -2.12
CA LEU A 89 -18.16 15.64 -2.81
C LEU A 89 -19.38 16.13 -2.01
N ASP A 90 -19.39 15.93 -0.70
CA ASP A 90 -20.45 16.42 0.19
C ASP A 90 -20.57 17.95 0.12
N ARG A 91 -19.45 18.67 0.08
CA ARG A 91 -19.45 20.14 -0.11
C ARG A 91 -20.07 20.56 -1.45
N LEU A 92 -19.81 19.83 -2.53
CA LEU A 92 -20.42 20.11 -3.84
C LEU A 92 -21.93 19.88 -3.85
N VAL A 93 -22.42 18.90 -3.09
CA VAL A 93 -23.86 18.57 -3.02
C VAL A 93 -24.61 19.52 -2.08
N THR A 94 -23.95 20.00 -1.02
CA THR A 94 -24.58 20.84 0.01
C THR A 94 -24.52 22.35 -0.28
N GLU A 95 -23.60 22.83 -1.12
CA GLU A 95 -23.55 24.25 -1.52
C GLU A 95 -24.63 24.59 -2.57
N PRO A 96 -25.52 25.58 -2.31
CA PRO A 96 -26.48 26.07 -3.31
C PRO A 96 -25.79 26.79 -4.47
N GLN A 97 -26.40 26.74 -5.67
CA GLN A 97 -25.86 27.26 -6.94
C GLN A 97 -25.62 28.77 -6.96
#